data_AF-A0A377SVW3-F1
#
_entry.id   AF-A0A377SVW3-F1
#
_cell.length_a   1.000
_cell.length_b   1.000
_cell.length_c   1.000
_cell.angle_alpha   90.00
_cell.angle_beta   90.00
_cell.angle_gamma   90.00
#
_symmetry.space_group_name_H-M   'P 1'
#
loop_
_entity.id
_entity.type
_entity.pdbx_description
1 polymer ?
#
loop_
_entity_poly.entity_id
_entity_poly.type
_entity_poly.pdbx_seq_one_letter_code
_entity_poly.pdbx_strand_id
1 'polypeptide(L)'
;MRICFDLDGVICEIKKKGQSYSDVMPIDGATEKIRELKEAGHYIIINTARHMKTCSGNTGLVIAKIGQITMDWLTRYDIPYDELHFGKPWAQVYIDDNAFRFSSWSEIDGSGSNLPTYNEAIKGEL
;
A
#
# COMPACT_ATOMS: atom_id res chain seq x y z
N MET A 1 -9.03 1.18 12.52
CA MET A 1 -9.55 0.70 11.20
C MET A 1 -8.58 -0.30 10.60
N ARG A 2 -9.01 -1.08 9.59
CA ARG A 2 -8.09 -1.81 8.70
C ARG A 2 -7.85 -0.95 7.47
N ILE A 3 -6.61 -0.55 7.21
CA ILE A 3 -6.24 0.35 6.12
C ILE A 3 -5.40 -0.42 5.10
N CYS A 4 -5.86 -0.45 3.85
CA CYS A 4 -5.20 -1.16 2.76
C CYS A 4 -4.52 -0.16 1.83
N PHE A 5 -3.19 -0.18 1.81
CA PHE A 5 -2.37 0.68 0.97
C PHE A 5 -1.90 -0.05 -0.29
N ASP A 6 -1.92 0.67 -1.41
CA ASP A 6 -1.05 0.31 -2.54
C ASP A 6 0.42 0.55 -2.16
N LEU A 7 1.35 -0.06 -2.91
CA LEU A 7 2.78 0.14 -2.70
C LEU A 7 3.35 1.19 -3.66
N ASP A 8 3.40 0.86 -4.96
CA ASP A 8 3.99 1.72 -5.99
C ASP A 8 3.06 2.91 -6.31
N GLY A 9 3.52 4.13 -6.08
CA GLY A 9 2.75 5.37 -6.25
C GLY A 9 1.99 5.82 -5.01
N VAL A 10 2.07 5.10 -3.89
CA VAL A 10 1.46 5.48 -2.60
C VAL A 10 2.51 5.47 -1.49
N ILE A 11 3.17 4.34 -1.24
CA ILE A 11 4.23 4.23 -0.22
C ILE A 11 5.60 4.53 -0.83
N CYS A 12 5.86 4.05 -2.04
CA CYS A 12 7.12 4.29 -2.76
C CYS A 12 6.88 4.92 -4.13
N GLU A 13 7.93 5.52 -4.69
CA GLU A 13 7.89 6.04 -6.05
C GLU A 13 7.56 4.96 -7.08
N ILE A 14 6.98 5.38 -8.22
CA ILE A 14 6.80 4.50 -9.37
C ILE A 14 8.15 4.24 -10.03
N LYS A 15 8.54 2.96 -10.09
CA LYS A 15 9.80 2.52 -10.71
C LYS A 15 9.93 3.01 -12.17
N LYS A 16 11.04 3.70 -12.47
CA LYS A 16 11.36 4.16 -13.83
C LYS A 16 12.08 3.07 -14.63
N LYS A 17 12.16 3.27 -15.96
CA LYS A 17 12.88 2.35 -16.85
C LYS A 17 14.36 2.29 -16.43
N GLY A 18 14.89 1.08 -16.27
CA GLY A 18 16.28 0.85 -15.87
C GLY A 18 16.52 0.78 -14.35
N GLN A 19 15.53 1.13 -13.52
CA GLN A 19 15.62 0.93 -12.07
C GLN A 19 15.15 -0.47 -11.66
N SER A 20 15.72 -0.96 -10.57
CA SER A 20 15.20 -2.07 -9.77
C SER A 20 14.18 -1.56 -8.75
N TYR A 21 13.33 -2.46 -8.23
CA TYR A 21 12.44 -2.15 -7.11
C TYR A 21 13.19 -1.83 -5.81
N SER A 22 14.47 -2.21 -5.71
CA SER A 22 15.34 -1.84 -4.60
C SER A 22 15.74 -0.35 -4.59
N ASP A 23 15.62 0.31 -5.75
CA ASP A 23 16.21 1.64 -5.99
C ASP A 23 15.19 2.78 -5.83
N VAL A 24 13.90 2.45 -5.73
CA VAL A 24 12.85 3.45 -5.53
C VAL A 24 12.92 3.99 -4.11
N MET A 25 12.59 5.28 -3.96
CA MET A 25 12.51 5.92 -2.65
C MET A 25 11.08 5.85 -2.09
N PRO A 26 10.90 5.90 -0.77
CA PRO A 26 9.59 6.19 -0.19
C PRO A 26 9.07 7.53 -0.70
N ILE A 27 7.75 7.66 -0.86
CA ILE A 27 7.14 8.97 -1.09
C ILE A 27 7.27 9.79 0.19
N ASP A 28 7.54 11.09 0.06
CA ASP A 28 7.67 12.00 1.20
C ASP A 28 6.46 11.90 2.14
N GLY A 29 6.74 11.71 3.43
CA GLY A 29 5.74 11.53 4.48
C GLY A 29 5.17 10.11 4.63
N ALA A 30 5.44 9.18 3.70
CA ALA A 30 4.85 7.83 3.74
C ALA A 30 5.23 7.07 5.01
N THR A 31 6.53 6.90 5.27
CA THR A 31 7.03 6.15 6.44
C THR A 31 6.48 6.72 7.74
N GLU A 32 6.56 8.04 7.91
CA GLU A 32 6.12 8.72 9.13
C GLU A 32 4.61 8.55 9.33
N LYS A 33 3.82 8.82 8.29
CA LYS A 33 2.36 8.76 8.40
C LYS A 33 1.85 7.36 8.68
N ILE A 34 2.45 6.34 8.05
CA ILE A 34 2.06 4.94 8.30
C ILE A 34 2.43 4.53 9.73
N ARG A 35 3.57 5.03 10.27
CA ARG A 35 3.93 4.81 11.68
C ARG A 35 2.94 5.47 12.62
N GLU A 36 2.58 6.74 12.40
CA GLU A 36 1.55 7.43 13.20
C GLU A 36 0.22 6.67 13.18
N LEU A 37 -0.23 6.22 12.01
CA LEU A 37 -1.45 5.41 11.88
C LEU A 37 -1.34 4.09 12.64
N LYS A 38 -0.18 3.44 12.60
CA LYS A 38 0.07 2.20 13.33
C LYS A 38 0.02 2.43 14.85
N GLU A 39 0.65 3.50 15.33
CA GLU A 39 0.67 3.90 16.74
C GLU A 39 -0.73 4.31 17.24
N ALA A 40 -1.55 4.90 16.38
CA ALA A 40 -2.97 5.17 16.66
C ALA A 40 -3.85 3.91 16.68
N GLY A 41 -3.28 2.72 16.51
CA GLY A 41 -3.98 1.44 16.64
C GLY A 41 -4.66 0.95 15.36
N HIS A 42 -4.32 1.51 14.20
CA HIS A 42 -4.81 1.00 12.93
C HIS A 42 -4.04 -0.27 12.51
N TYR A 43 -4.74 -1.13 11.79
CA TYR A 43 -4.19 -2.34 11.20
C TYR A 43 -3.80 -2.05 9.75
N ILE A 44 -2.55 -2.31 9.39
CA ILE A 44 -1.92 -1.85 8.15
C ILE A 44 -1.74 -3.03 7.19
N ILE A 45 -2.40 -2.95 6.04
CA ILE A 45 -2.32 -3.95 4.97
C ILE A 45 -1.64 -3.29 3.77
N ILE A 46 -0.63 -3.95 3.19
CA ILE A 46 -0.05 -3.55 1.90
C ILE A 46 -0.57 -4.54 0.85
N ASN A 47 -1.26 -4.04 -0.17
CA ASN A 47 -1.74 -4.85 -1.29
C ASN A 47 -1.20 -4.30 -2.61
N THR A 48 -0.31 -5.05 -3.26
CA THR A 48 0.50 -4.53 -4.37
C THR A 48 0.27 -5.27 -5.70
N ALA A 49 0.19 -4.49 -6.78
CA ALA A 49 0.18 -4.98 -8.15
C ALA A 49 1.60 -5.09 -8.75
N ARG A 50 2.64 -4.93 -7.91
CA ARG A 50 4.04 -4.97 -8.30
C ARG A 50 4.34 -6.23 -9.11
N HIS A 51 4.89 -6.04 -10.30
CA HIS A 51 5.30 -7.10 -11.22
C HIS A 51 4.17 -8.03 -11.71
N MET A 52 2.91 -7.77 -11.37
CA MET A 52 1.76 -8.57 -11.78
C MET A 52 1.56 -8.58 -13.30
N LYS A 53 1.72 -7.42 -13.95
CA LYS A 53 1.65 -7.31 -15.42
C LYS A 53 2.74 -8.17 -16.09
N THR A 54 3.97 -8.11 -15.59
CA THR A 54 5.10 -8.84 -16.16
C THR A 54 4.97 -10.36 -15.96
N CYS A 55 4.33 -10.78 -14.87
CA CYS A 55 4.09 -12.19 -14.57
C CYS A 55 2.73 -12.70 -15.02
N SER A 56 2.00 -11.95 -15.86
CA SER A 56 0.68 -12.34 -16.38
C SER A 56 -0.31 -12.75 -15.29
N GLY A 57 -0.29 -12.06 -14.15
CA GLY A 57 -1.17 -12.36 -13.02
C GLY A 57 -0.75 -13.53 -12.13
N ASN A 58 0.35 -14.23 -12.42
CA ASN A 58 0.80 -15.35 -11.61
C ASN A 58 1.51 -14.87 -10.33
N THR A 59 0.77 -14.84 -9.22
CA THR A 59 1.27 -14.40 -7.91
C THR A 59 2.46 -15.21 -7.40
N GLY A 60 2.48 -16.53 -7.61
CA GLY A 60 3.60 -17.38 -7.20
C GLY A 60 4.90 -16.99 -7.90
N LEU A 61 4.81 -16.69 -9.20
CA LEU A 61 5.96 -16.21 -9.98
C LEU A 61 6.40 -14.79 -9.57
N VAL A 62 5.46 -13.91 -9.20
CA VAL A 62 5.77 -12.58 -8.65
C VAL A 62 6.58 -12.71 -7.37
N ILE A 63 6.10 -13.52 -6.42
CA ILE A 63 6.79 -13.74 -5.14
C ILE A 63 8.18 -14.32 -5.37
N ALA A 64 8.30 -15.35 -6.22
CA ALA A 64 9.58 -15.99 -6.53
C ALA A 64 10.61 -15.02 -7.14
N LYS A 65 10.17 -14.00 -7.90
CA LYS A 65 11.06 -13.04 -8.56
C LYS A 65 11.38 -11.80 -7.74
N ILE A 66 10.37 -11.22 -7.07
CA ILE A 66 10.49 -9.90 -6.44
C ILE A 66 9.97 -9.84 -5.00
N GLY A 67 9.53 -10.97 -4.43
CA GLY A 67 9.03 -11.03 -3.06
C GLY A 67 10.09 -10.58 -2.05
N GLN A 68 11.28 -11.21 -2.10
CA GLN A 68 12.38 -10.86 -1.20
C GLN A 68 12.81 -9.39 -1.34
N ILE A 69 13.01 -8.91 -2.57
CA ILE A 69 13.39 -7.51 -2.85
C ILE A 69 12.35 -6.54 -2.25
N THR A 70 11.07 -6.88 -2.32
CA THR A 70 10.00 -6.03 -1.76
C THR A 70 10.02 -6.03 -0.23
N MET A 71 10.19 -7.20 0.40
CA MET A 71 10.29 -7.30 1.88
C MET A 71 11.54 -6.62 2.42
N ASP A 72 12.68 -6.78 1.74
CA ASP A 72 13.93 -6.10 2.09
C ASP A 72 13.79 -4.58 1.98
N TRP A 73 13.07 -4.10 0.97
CA TRP A 73 12.79 -2.68 0.79
C TRP A 73 11.93 -2.13 1.93
N LEU A 74 10.83 -2.82 2.28
CA LEU A 74 9.96 -2.44 3.40
C LEU A 74 10.73 -2.40 4.72
N THR A 75 11.61 -3.38 4.95
CA THR A 75 12.48 -3.44 6.12
C THR A 75 13.49 -2.30 6.14
N ARG A 76 14.14 -2.02 5.01
CA ARG A 76 15.16 -0.95 4.89
C ARG A 76 14.61 0.42 5.24
N TYR A 77 13.38 0.71 4.83
CA TYR A 77 12.73 1.99 5.06
C TYR A 77 11.79 2.00 6.27
N ASP A 78 11.87 0.95 7.10
CA ASP A 78 11.09 0.82 8.34
C ASP A 78 9.60 1.10 8.13
N ILE A 79 9.01 0.51 7.09
CA ILE A 79 7.58 0.64 6.80
C ILE A 79 6.83 -0.39 7.64
N PRO A 80 5.99 0.02 8.62
CA PRO A 80 5.25 -0.92 9.42
C PRO A 80 4.04 -1.47 8.64
N TYR A 81 3.83 -2.78 8.70
CA TYR A 81 2.65 -3.45 8.15
C TYR A 81 2.33 -4.71 8.95
N ASP A 82 1.07 -5.11 8.95
CA ASP A 82 0.58 -6.37 9.53
C ASP A 82 0.42 -7.46 8.46
N GLU A 83 0.03 -7.07 7.24
CA GLU A 83 -0.17 -7.98 6.11
C GLU A 83 0.49 -7.43 4.84
N LEU A 84 1.10 -8.32 4.05
CA LEU A 84 1.62 -8.02 2.71
C LEU A 84 1.01 -8.99 1.71
N HIS A 85 0.18 -8.47 0.81
CA HIS A 85 -0.47 -9.21 -0.26
C HIS A 85 0.11 -8.83 -1.62
N PHE A 86 0.64 -9.83 -2.30
CA PHE A 86 0.85 -9.78 -3.74
C PHE A 86 -0.41 -10.31 -4.42
N GLY A 87 -0.68 -9.87 -5.64
CA GLY A 87 -1.83 -10.37 -6.39
C GLY A 87 -2.87 -9.32 -6.74
N LYS A 88 -2.70 -8.06 -6.33
CA LYS A 88 -3.59 -6.97 -6.77
C LYS A 88 -3.61 -6.94 -8.30
N PRO A 89 -4.79 -7.00 -8.95
CA PRO A 89 -4.87 -6.95 -10.40
C PRO A 89 -4.18 -5.71 -10.96
N TRP A 90 -3.40 -5.84 -12.03
CA TRP A 90 -2.88 -4.66 -12.72
C TRP A 90 -4.02 -4.02 -13.53
N ALA A 91 -4.59 -2.92 -13.03
CA ALA A 91 -5.71 -2.21 -13.64
C ALA A 91 -5.40 -0.72 -13.84
N GLN A 92 -6.06 -0.11 -14.84
CA GLN A 92 -6.00 1.32 -15.10
C GLN A 92 -6.90 2.13 -14.16
N VAL A 93 -8.03 1.54 -13.74
CA VAL A 93 -9.03 2.18 -12.87
C VAL A 93 -9.51 1.15 -11.85
N TYR A 94 -9.65 1.57 -10.60
CA TYR A 94 -10.32 0.83 -9.54
C TYR A 94 -11.60 1.58 -9.18
N ILE A 95 -12.72 0.86 -9.11
CA ILE A 95 -14.01 1.37 -8.64
C ILE A 95 -14.33 0.56 -7.40
N ASP A 96 -14.30 1.21 -6.24
CA ASP A 96 -14.37 0.57 -4.94
C ASP A 96 -15.08 1.53 -3.98
N ASP A 97 -16.07 1.02 -3.26
CA ASP A 97 -16.96 1.79 -2.42
C ASP A 97 -16.32 2.15 -1.06
N ASN A 98 -15.22 1.51 -0.69
CA ASN A 98 -14.40 1.82 0.50
C ASN A 98 -13.04 2.43 0.13
N ALA A 99 -12.87 2.91 -1.10
CA ALA A 99 -11.63 3.55 -1.51
C ALA A 99 -11.54 5.02 -1.08
N PHE A 100 -10.41 5.36 -0.47
CA PHE A 100 -9.96 6.74 -0.32
C PHE A 100 -9.17 7.16 -1.57
N ARG A 101 -9.52 8.30 -2.17
CA ARG A 101 -8.76 8.85 -3.30
C ARG A 101 -7.48 9.50 -2.77
N PHE A 102 -6.37 8.75 -2.83
CA PHE A 102 -5.07 9.25 -2.43
C PHE A 102 -4.56 10.37 -3.36
N SER A 103 -4.09 11.46 -2.75
CA SER A 103 -3.43 12.59 -3.42
C SER A 103 -2.03 12.83 -2.84
N SER A 104 -1.93 12.94 -1.51
CA SER A 104 -0.68 13.17 -0.79
C SER A 104 -0.76 12.66 0.67
N TRP A 105 0.39 12.38 1.29
CA TRP A 105 0.43 12.01 2.72
C TRP A 105 0.15 13.17 3.67
N SER A 106 0.36 14.41 3.23
CA SER A 106 0.04 15.62 4.02
C SER A 106 -1.46 15.82 4.25
N GLU A 107 -2.31 15.18 3.44
CA GLU A 107 -3.77 15.24 3.57
C GLU A 107 -4.33 14.21 4.54
N ILE A 108 -3.49 13.37 5.17
CA ILE A 108 -3.95 12.34 6.10
C ILE A 108 -3.47 12.69 7.51
N ASP A 109 -4.40 12.75 8.46
CA ASP A 109 -4.07 12.95 9.87
C ASP A 109 -3.31 11.73 10.40
N GLY A 110 -2.36 11.94 11.32
CA GLY A 110 -1.60 10.84 11.92
C GLY A 110 -2.47 9.84 12.69
N SER A 111 -3.56 10.33 13.28
CA SER A 111 -4.60 9.51 13.91
C SER A 111 -5.57 8.86 12.91
N GLY A 112 -5.49 9.20 11.62
CA GLY A 112 -6.46 8.80 10.61
C GLY A 112 -7.86 9.40 10.80
N SER A 113 -8.03 10.43 11.64
CA SER A 113 -9.35 11.00 11.97
C SER A 113 -10.11 11.58 10.78
N ASN A 114 -9.40 12.03 9.75
CA ASN A 114 -9.98 12.59 8.54
C ASN A 114 -10.16 11.57 7.41
N LEU A 115 -9.84 10.30 7.63
CA LEU A 115 -10.14 9.24 6.68
C LEU A 115 -11.66 8.95 6.69
N PRO A 116 -12.25 8.65 5.52
CA PRO A 116 -13.65 8.30 5.45
C PRO A 116 -13.96 7.03 6.23
N THR A 117 -15.16 6.96 6.80
CA THR A 117 -15.65 5.70 7.37
C THR A 117 -16.03 4.72 6.25
N TYR A 118 -16.12 3.44 6.58
CA TYR A 118 -16.47 2.38 5.63
C TYR A 118 -17.99 2.15 5.58
N ASN A 119 -18.50 1.71 4.43
CA ASN A 119 -19.94 1.68 4.18
C ASN A 119 -20.74 0.76 5.12
N GLU A 120 -20.14 -0.33 5.62
CA GLU A 120 -20.81 -1.20 6.58
C GLU A 120 -21.04 -0.51 7.93
N ALA A 121 -20.15 0.38 8.38
CA ALA A 121 -20.38 1.19 9.58
C ALA A 121 -21.53 2.19 9.41
N ILE A 122 -21.71 2.73 8.20
CA ILE A 122 -22.78 3.70 7.89
C ILE A 122 -24.16 3.02 7.88
N LYS A 123 -24.22 1.77 7.41
CA LYS A 123 -25.49 1.06 7.26
C LYS A 123 -26.10 0.61 8.58
N GLY A 124 -25.32 0.60 9.67
CA GLY A 124 -25.78 0.19 11.00
C GLY A 124 -26.13 -1.30 11.03
N GLU A 125 -25.57 -2.03 11.99
CA GLU A 125 -26.05 -3.37 12.38
C GLU A 125 -25.85 -4.50 11.34
N LEU A 126 -24.80 -5.29 11.57
CA LEU A 126 -24.97 -6.73 11.75
C LEU A 126 -24.64 -7.08 13.20
#